data_AF-A0A086ZF79-F1
#
_entry.id   AF-A0A086ZF79-F1
#
_cell.length_a   1.000
_cell.length_b   1.000
_cell.length_c   1.000
_cell.angle_alpha   90.00
_cell.angle_beta   90.00
_cell.angle_gamma   90.00
#
_symmetry.space_group_name_H-M   'P 1'
#
loop_
_entity.id
_entity.type
_entity.pdbx_description
1 polymer ?
#
loop_
_entity_poly.entity_id
_entity_poly.type
_entity_poly.pdbx_seq_one_letter_code
_entity_poly.pdbx_strand_id
1 'polypeptide(L)'
;MMRLFHNDARDDAAHTLPESTAIRPAAVAGSFYPSDPGELKDMIDRQLDYARTLLHDSGFAWRLPAGAPKTVIVPHAGYVYSGTTAALAYALLERGRGTIRRAVIIGPTHRVAVRGVACPSAAAFQTPLGTVPVDRDVERRALAEVPSLTVNDATHAREHAVEVQIPFLQRVLGDGLSVVPLNAGDASPAECSYLVVKCGVCCVW
;
A
#
# COMPACT_ATOMS: atom_id res chain seq x y z
N MET A 1 -1.23 27.96 -12.21
CA MET A 1 0.18 28.38 -12.39
C MET A 1 0.69 28.88 -11.05
N MET A 2 1.41 28.03 -10.31
CA MET A 2 2.33 28.46 -9.25
C MET A 2 3.37 27.36 -9.10
N ARG A 3 4.41 27.44 -9.93
CA ARG A 3 5.67 26.74 -9.72
C ARG A 3 6.38 27.45 -8.59
N LEU A 4 6.54 26.79 -7.46
CA LEU A 4 7.57 27.13 -6.48
C LEU A 4 8.34 25.85 -6.19
N PHE A 5 9.17 25.46 -7.16
CA PHE A 5 10.32 24.60 -6.87
C PHE A 5 11.44 25.53 -6.39
N HIS A 6 11.62 25.59 -5.07
CA HIS A 6 12.93 25.85 -4.48
C HIS A 6 13.12 24.77 -3.43
N ASN A 7 13.98 23.80 -3.71
CA ASN A 7 14.61 23.05 -2.65
C ASN A 7 16.00 22.62 -3.10
N ASP A 8 17.02 23.26 -2.52
CA ASP A 8 18.44 22.87 -2.55
C ASP A 8 18.71 21.64 -1.65
N ALA A 9 17.73 20.75 -1.53
CA ALA A 9 17.97 19.43 -0.95
C ALA A 9 18.61 18.58 -2.05
N ARG A 10 19.89 18.21 -1.85
CA ARG A 10 20.57 17.22 -2.68
C ARG A 10 19.64 16.01 -2.80
N ASP A 11 19.34 15.63 -4.04
CA ASP A 11 18.65 14.39 -4.37
C ASP A 11 19.52 13.23 -3.86
N ASP A 12 19.33 12.81 -2.62
CA ASP A 12 19.89 11.57 -2.05
C ASP A 12 19.15 10.33 -2.60
N ALA A 13 18.45 10.48 -3.73
CA ALA A 13 17.73 9.44 -4.43
C ALA A 13 18.73 8.44 -5.03
N ALA A 14 18.86 7.28 -4.40
CA ALA A 14 19.65 6.19 -4.95
C ALA A 14 18.83 5.39 -5.96
N HIS A 15 19.44 5.03 -7.09
CA HIS A 15 18.89 4.07 -8.06
C HIS A 15 19.33 2.63 -7.78
N THR A 16 19.96 2.38 -6.63
CA THR A 16 20.35 1.05 -6.19
C THR A 16 19.78 0.79 -4.81
N LEU A 17 19.25 -0.42 -4.64
CA LEU A 17 18.62 -0.86 -3.42
C LEU A 17 19.68 -1.42 -2.46
N PRO A 18 19.95 -0.80 -1.30
CA PRO A 18 20.91 -1.33 -0.34
C PRO A 18 20.37 -2.60 0.33
N GLU A 19 21.30 -3.47 0.75
CA GLU A 19 20.98 -4.53 1.71
C GLU A 19 20.57 -3.89 3.05
N SER A 20 19.48 -4.38 3.63
CA SER A 20 18.88 -3.77 4.81
C SER A 20 18.11 -4.82 5.60
N THR A 21 18.17 -4.70 6.92
CA THR A 21 17.28 -5.41 7.85
C THR A 21 16.37 -4.44 8.60
N ALA A 22 16.31 -3.18 8.17
CA ALA A 22 15.55 -2.14 8.83
C ALA A 22 14.04 -2.42 8.70
N ILE A 23 13.31 -2.22 9.80
CA ILE A 23 11.86 -2.29 9.84
C ILE A 23 11.33 -0.87 9.92
N ARG A 24 10.45 -0.49 9.00
CA ARG A 24 9.72 0.77 9.09
C ARG A 24 8.64 0.66 10.17
N PRO A 25 8.70 1.44 11.26
CA PRO A 25 7.67 1.41 12.28
C PRO A 25 6.33 1.94 11.75
N ALA A 26 5.22 1.55 12.38
CA ALA A 26 3.92 2.16 12.13
C ALA A 26 3.96 3.66 12.50
N ALA A 27 3.79 4.54 11.52
CA ALA A 27 3.87 5.99 11.71
C ALA A 27 2.53 6.60 12.16
N VAL A 28 1.41 5.91 11.95
CA VAL A 28 0.06 6.43 12.20
C VAL A 28 -0.83 5.53 13.06
N ALA A 29 -0.32 4.43 13.60
CA ALA A 29 -1.00 3.66 14.63
C ALA A 29 -1.37 4.55 15.83
N GLY A 30 -2.60 4.43 16.33
CA GLY A 30 -3.17 5.29 17.37
C GLY A 30 -3.78 6.61 16.86
N SER A 31 -3.68 6.93 15.56
CA SER A 31 -4.27 8.14 14.98
C SER A 31 -5.15 7.87 13.75
N PHE A 32 -4.68 7.05 12.81
CA PHE A 32 -5.45 6.63 11.63
C PHE A 32 -6.22 5.33 11.86
N TYR A 33 -5.70 4.48 12.72
CA TYR A 33 -6.29 3.20 13.12
C TYR A 33 -5.81 2.85 14.54
N PRO A 34 -6.50 1.99 15.31
CA PRO A 34 -6.11 1.65 16.67
C PRO A 34 -4.68 1.10 16.78
N SER A 35 -3.94 1.49 17.82
CA SER A 35 -2.62 0.92 18.10
C SER A 35 -2.69 -0.42 18.83
N ASP A 36 -3.82 -0.72 19.49
CA ASP A 36 -4.05 -2.04 20.09
C ASP A 36 -4.38 -3.08 19.00
N PRO A 37 -3.71 -4.24 18.98
CA PRO A 37 -3.91 -5.27 17.98
C PRO A 37 -5.33 -5.87 17.98
N GLY A 38 -5.93 -6.03 19.16
CA GLY A 38 -7.29 -6.56 19.30
C GLY A 38 -8.32 -5.59 18.76
N GLU A 39 -8.23 -4.32 19.17
CA GLU A 39 -9.11 -3.26 18.68
C GLU A 39 -9.00 -3.06 17.16
N LEU A 40 -7.78 -3.07 16.62
CA LEU A 40 -7.55 -2.94 15.18
C LEU A 40 -8.17 -4.10 14.40
N LYS A 41 -7.93 -5.34 14.87
CA LYS A 41 -8.49 -6.54 14.26
C LYS A 41 -10.03 -6.48 14.27
N ASP A 42 -10.62 -6.21 15.41
CA ASP A 42 -12.08 -6.15 15.57
C ASP A 42 -12.70 -5.03 14.74
N MET A 43 -12.03 -3.88 14.63
CA MET A 43 -12.47 -2.78 13.75
C MET A 43 -12.50 -3.20 12.28
N ILE A 44 -11.41 -3.81 11.78
CA ILE A 44 -11.34 -4.27 10.39
C ILE A 44 -12.38 -5.36 10.14
N ASP A 45 -12.52 -6.33 11.05
CA ASP A 45 -13.46 -7.45 10.90
C ASP A 45 -14.90 -6.94 10.82
N ARG A 46 -15.30 -6.00 11.68
CA ARG A 46 -16.63 -5.35 11.58
C ARG A 46 -16.84 -4.63 10.24
N GLN A 47 -15.82 -3.94 9.73
CA GLN A 47 -15.92 -3.23 8.46
C GLN A 47 -16.03 -4.21 7.28
N LEU A 48 -15.30 -5.32 7.32
CA LEU A 48 -15.40 -6.40 6.33
C LEU A 48 -16.77 -7.10 6.39
N ASP A 49 -17.31 -7.38 7.58
CA ASP A 49 -18.64 -7.98 7.74
C ASP A 49 -19.76 -7.08 7.18
N TYR A 50 -19.67 -5.78 7.44
CA TYR A 50 -20.55 -4.79 6.83
C TYR A 50 -20.45 -4.82 5.30
N ALA A 51 -19.23 -4.82 4.77
CA ALA A 51 -18.99 -4.86 3.32
C ALA A 51 -19.52 -6.14 2.67
N ARG A 52 -19.28 -7.31 3.26
CA ARG A 52 -19.81 -8.61 2.78
C ARG A 52 -21.33 -8.60 2.70
N THR A 53 -21.99 -8.12 3.76
CA THR A 53 -23.45 -8.00 3.82
C THR A 53 -23.97 -7.08 2.70
N LEU A 54 -23.39 -5.89 2.56
CA LEU A 54 -23.81 -4.93 1.53
C LEU A 54 -23.61 -5.46 0.11
N LEU A 55 -22.48 -6.10 -0.17
CA LEU A 55 -22.16 -6.69 -1.47
C LEU A 55 -23.09 -7.85 -1.83
N HIS A 56 -23.50 -8.65 -0.84
CA HIS A 56 -24.47 -9.72 -0.98
C HIS A 56 -25.88 -9.18 -1.27
N ASP A 57 -26.38 -8.30 -0.41
CA ASP A 57 -27.76 -7.82 -0.44
C ASP A 57 -28.06 -6.92 -1.64
N SER A 58 -27.06 -6.15 -2.10
CA SER A 58 -27.17 -5.37 -3.34
C SER A 58 -27.13 -6.24 -4.60
N GLY A 59 -26.79 -7.52 -4.48
CA GLY A 59 -26.50 -8.41 -5.59
C GLY A 59 -25.29 -8.01 -6.43
N PHE A 60 -24.50 -7.00 -6.00
CA PHE A 60 -23.35 -6.51 -6.74
C PHE A 60 -22.26 -7.58 -6.87
N ALA A 61 -22.05 -8.39 -5.83
CA ALA A 61 -21.05 -9.47 -5.83
C ALA A 61 -21.26 -10.47 -6.98
N TRP A 62 -22.51 -10.71 -7.38
CA TRP A 62 -22.89 -11.66 -8.44
C TRP A 62 -22.70 -11.11 -9.85
N ARG A 63 -22.55 -9.79 -9.99
CA ARG A 63 -22.34 -9.10 -11.27
C ARG A 63 -20.86 -8.97 -11.63
N LEU A 64 -19.97 -9.24 -10.68
CA LEU A 64 -18.54 -9.15 -10.87
C LEU A 64 -17.98 -10.45 -11.46
N PRO A 65 -16.90 -10.38 -12.26
CA PRO A 65 -16.19 -11.58 -12.71
C PRO A 65 -15.80 -12.50 -11.56
N ALA A 66 -15.75 -13.80 -11.86
CA ALA A 66 -15.23 -14.80 -10.92
C ALA A 66 -13.74 -14.57 -10.63
N GLY A 67 -13.32 -14.92 -9.42
CA GLY A 67 -11.93 -14.78 -8.96
C GLY A 67 -11.64 -13.46 -8.25
N ALA A 68 -10.38 -13.32 -7.85
CA ALA A 68 -9.88 -12.14 -7.13
C ALA A 68 -9.59 -10.99 -8.10
N PRO A 69 -9.94 -9.74 -7.74
CA PRO A 69 -9.51 -8.58 -8.52
C PRO A 69 -7.98 -8.49 -8.54
N LYS A 70 -7.42 -8.13 -9.70
CA LYS A 70 -5.97 -7.88 -9.83
C LYS A 70 -5.54 -6.52 -9.28
N THR A 71 -6.48 -5.59 -9.17
CA THR A 71 -6.27 -4.22 -8.70
C THR A 71 -7.54 -3.74 -7.99
N VAL A 72 -7.35 -2.97 -6.93
CA VAL A 72 -8.39 -2.23 -6.22
C VAL A 72 -7.94 -0.78 -6.02
N ILE A 73 -8.89 0.13 -5.97
CA ILE A 73 -8.66 1.54 -5.64
C ILE A 73 -9.44 1.81 -4.36
N VAL A 74 -8.76 2.33 -3.34
CA VAL A 74 -9.35 2.46 -1.99
C VAL A 74 -8.91 3.78 -1.35
N PRO A 75 -9.77 4.38 -0.50
CA PRO A 75 -9.38 5.56 0.25
C PRO A 75 -8.31 5.24 1.32
N HIS A 76 -7.53 6.26 1.69
CA HIS A 76 -6.45 6.16 2.69
C HIS A 76 -6.58 7.12 3.88
N ALA A 77 -7.76 7.68 4.13
CA ALA A 77 -8.01 8.41 5.37
C ALA A 77 -8.05 7.46 6.59
N GLY A 78 -8.16 8.00 7.81
CA GLY A 78 -8.31 7.18 9.02
C GLY A 78 -9.53 6.26 8.95
N TYR A 79 -9.43 5.06 9.54
CA TYR A 79 -10.39 3.96 9.39
C TYR A 79 -11.81 4.31 9.84
N VAL A 80 -11.95 5.23 10.79
CA VAL A 80 -13.27 5.75 11.21
C VAL A 80 -14.01 6.49 10.11
N TYR A 81 -13.31 7.05 9.12
CA TYR A 81 -13.87 7.79 8.00
C TYR A 81 -13.94 6.98 6.71
N SER A 82 -12.91 6.17 6.43
CA SER A 82 -12.71 5.53 5.13
C SER A 82 -12.79 4.00 5.17
N GLY A 83 -12.70 3.39 6.35
CA GLY A 83 -12.46 1.95 6.47
C GLY A 83 -13.61 1.10 5.95
N THR A 84 -14.87 1.51 6.15
CA THR A 84 -16.05 0.82 5.58
C THR A 84 -16.07 0.88 4.05
N THR A 85 -15.67 2.00 3.45
CA THR A 85 -15.56 2.13 1.99
C THR A 85 -14.42 1.27 1.45
N ALA A 86 -13.24 1.31 2.08
CA ALA A 86 -12.11 0.47 1.70
C ALA A 86 -12.46 -1.03 1.82
N ALA A 87 -13.20 -1.41 2.87
CA ALA A 87 -13.63 -2.78 3.12
C ALA A 87 -14.44 -3.40 1.98
N LEU A 88 -15.18 -2.61 1.19
CA LEU A 88 -15.90 -3.11 0.00
C LEU A 88 -14.96 -3.73 -1.03
N ALA A 89 -13.83 -3.08 -1.30
CA ALA A 89 -12.84 -3.59 -2.22
C ALA A 89 -12.06 -4.77 -1.62
N TYR A 90 -11.72 -4.66 -0.33
CA TYR A 90 -10.97 -5.69 0.39
C TYR A 90 -11.77 -6.99 0.58
N ALA A 91 -13.09 -6.92 0.78
CA ALA A 91 -13.95 -8.11 0.84
C ALA A 91 -13.94 -8.88 -0.49
N LEU A 92 -13.82 -8.19 -1.63
CA LEU A 92 -13.66 -8.86 -2.93
C LEU A 92 -12.28 -9.50 -3.09
N LEU A 93 -11.26 -8.88 -2.51
CA LEU A 93 -9.88 -9.37 -2.54
C LEU A 93 -9.68 -10.66 -1.72
N GLU A 94 -10.59 -10.99 -0.80
CA GLU A 94 -10.58 -12.26 -0.04
C GLU A 94 -10.60 -13.48 -0.94
N ARG A 95 -11.20 -13.37 -2.14
CA ARG A 95 -11.17 -14.42 -3.17
C ARG A 95 -9.74 -14.80 -3.60
N GLY A 96 -8.76 -13.95 -3.31
CA GLY A 96 -7.34 -14.15 -3.59
C GLY A 96 -6.56 -14.77 -2.43
N ARG A 97 -7.17 -14.99 -1.27
CA ARG A 97 -6.48 -15.61 -0.11
C ARG A 97 -5.84 -16.95 -0.53
N GLY A 98 -4.60 -17.17 -0.10
CA GLY A 98 -3.82 -18.37 -0.43
C GLY A 98 -3.23 -18.39 -1.85
N THR A 99 -3.64 -17.48 -2.74
CA THR A 99 -3.09 -17.36 -4.11
C THR A 99 -2.30 -16.08 -4.32
N ILE A 100 -2.80 -14.95 -3.83
CA ILE A 100 -2.10 -13.67 -3.81
C ILE A 100 -1.13 -13.68 -2.61
N ARG A 101 0.17 -13.58 -2.90
CA ARG A 101 1.24 -13.56 -1.89
C ARG A 101 1.99 -12.23 -1.83
N ARG A 102 1.75 -11.34 -2.78
CA ARG A 102 2.40 -10.04 -2.89
C ARG A 102 1.33 -9.00 -3.15
N ALA A 103 1.43 -7.84 -2.51
CA ALA A 103 0.61 -6.67 -2.82
C ALA A 103 1.52 -5.49 -3.15
N VAL A 104 1.31 -4.88 -4.32
CA VAL A 104 1.97 -3.64 -4.71
C VAL A 104 1.07 -2.49 -4.28
N ILE A 105 1.56 -1.59 -3.43
CA ILE A 105 0.73 -0.51 -2.87
C ILE A 105 1.32 0.80 -3.35
N ILE A 106 0.54 1.59 -4.08
CA ILE A 106 0.98 2.88 -4.62
C ILE A 106 0.12 3.96 -3.97
N GLY A 107 0.70 4.69 -3.01
CA GLY A 107 0.01 5.80 -2.33
C GLY A 107 0.57 7.16 -2.75
N PRO A 108 -0.22 8.24 -2.73
CA PRO A 108 0.30 9.59 -2.95
C PRO A 108 1.21 10.05 -1.80
N THR A 109 2.15 10.95 -2.11
CA THR A 109 2.95 11.65 -1.10
C THR A 109 2.21 12.88 -0.55
N HIS A 110 2.16 13.04 0.77
CA HIS A 110 1.56 14.19 1.45
C HIS A 110 2.59 15.02 2.23
N ARG A 111 3.74 14.44 2.59
CA ARG A 111 4.71 15.09 3.50
C ARG A 111 6.02 15.49 2.85
N VAL A 112 6.62 14.59 2.09
CA VAL A 112 7.91 14.81 1.41
C VAL A 112 7.67 14.71 -0.09
N ALA A 113 8.05 15.75 -0.82
CA ALA A 113 7.92 15.76 -2.27
C ALA A 113 8.89 14.76 -2.91
N VAL A 114 8.43 14.09 -3.96
CA VAL A 114 9.21 13.17 -4.80
C VAL A 114 8.97 13.53 -6.25
N ARG A 115 10.02 13.50 -7.07
CA ARG A 115 9.86 13.47 -8.53
C ARG A 115 9.73 12.01 -8.95
N GLY A 116 8.65 11.64 -9.62
CA GLY A 116 8.33 10.26 -9.93
C GLY A 116 7.83 9.47 -8.71
N VAL A 117 8.35 8.26 -8.54
CA VAL A 117 7.92 7.29 -7.53
C VAL A 117 9.09 6.91 -6.62
N ALA A 118 8.82 6.67 -5.35
CA ALA A 118 9.80 6.27 -4.36
C ALA A 118 9.45 4.94 -3.69
N CYS A 119 10.41 4.02 -3.59
CA CYS A 119 10.36 2.88 -2.68
C CYS A 119 11.23 3.15 -1.44
N PRO A 120 10.98 2.48 -0.29
CA PRO A 120 11.84 2.58 0.88
C PRO A 120 13.08 1.70 0.73
N SER A 121 14.06 1.88 1.62
CA SER A 121 15.17 0.95 1.84
C SER A 121 14.84 -0.11 2.90
N ALA A 122 13.71 0.02 3.59
CA ALA A 122 13.27 -0.91 4.63
C ALA A 122 13.02 -2.32 4.07
N ALA A 123 13.32 -3.32 4.89
CA ALA A 123 13.08 -4.73 4.59
C ALA A 123 11.68 -5.20 5.00
N ALA A 124 11.01 -4.46 5.88
CA ALA A 124 9.67 -4.78 6.34
C ALA A 124 8.94 -3.55 6.88
N PHE A 125 7.61 -3.63 6.96
CA PHE A 125 6.74 -2.63 7.61
C PHE A 125 6.11 -3.25 8.85
N GLN A 126 6.19 -2.56 9.98
CA GLN A 126 5.50 -2.95 11.20
C GLN A 126 4.07 -2.38 11.21
N THR A 127 3.10 -3.18 11.62
CA THR A 127 1.75 -2.75 12.02
C THR A 127 1.43 -3.33 13.40
N PRO A 128 0.34 -2.91 14.06
CA PRO A 128 -0.12 -3.58 15.28
C PRO A 128 -0.47 -5.06 15.06
N LEU A 129 -0.83 -5.47 13.84
CA LEU A 129 -1.14 -6.88 13.51
C LEU A 129 0.11 -7.72 13.23
N GLY A 130 1.31 -7.12 13.32
CA GLY A 130 2.58 -7.77 13.06
C GLY A 130 3.33 -7.17 11.88
N THR A 131 4.55 -7.67 11.67
CA THR A 131 5.46 -7.20 10.63
C THR A 131 5.18 -7.86 9.28
N VAL A 132 5.17 -7.08 8.20
CA VAL A 132 5.00 -7.55 6.82
C VAL A 132 6.30 -7.33 6.04
N PRO A 133 6.89 -8.37 5.44
CA PRO A 133 8.11 -8.22 4.65
C PRO A 133 7.88 -7.41 3.38
N VAL A 134 8.88 -6.62 3.00
CA VAL A 134 8.94 -5.96 1.69
C VAL A 134 9.57 -6.92 0.68
N ASP A 135 8.98 -7.03 -0.52
CA ASP A 135 9.54 -7.83 -1.61
C ASP A 135 10.66 -7.06 -2.33
N ARG A 136 11.87 -7.15 -1.75
CA ARG A 136 13.07 -6.43 -2.20
C ARG A 136 13.54 -6.86 -3.59
N ASP A 137 13.28 -8.10 -3.99
CA ASP A 137 13.65 -8.60 -5.32
C ASP A 137 12.80 -7.98 -6.42
N VAL A 138 11.53 -7.68 -6.14
CA VAL A 138 10.70 -6.88 -7.05
C VAL A 138 11.16 -5.43 -7.08
N GLU A 139 11.42 -4.79 -5.94
CA GLU A 139 11.90 -3.40 -5.90
C GLU A 139 13.21 -3.24 -6.67
N ARG A 140 14.16 -4.17 -6.48
CA ARG A 140 15.45 -4.14 -7.17
C ARG A 140 15.30 -4.24 -8.69
N ARG A 141 14.42 -5.12 -9.17
CA ARG A 141 14.12 -5.24 -10.61
C ARG A 141 13.42 -4.00 -11.14
N ALA A 142 12.46 -3.45 -10.40
CA ALA A 142 11.77 -2.24 -10.78
C ALA A 142 12.74 -1.04 -10.87
N LEU A 143 13.66 -0.88 -9.91
CA LEU A 143 14.67 0.18 -9.93
C LEU A 143 15.60 0.09 -11.15
N ALA A 144 15.90 -1.13 -11.62
CA ALA A 144 16.72 -1.33 -12.82
C ALA A 144 15.98 -1.00 -14.12
N GLU A 145 14.65 -1.12 -14.15
CA GLU A 145 13.83 -0.98 -15.36
C GLU A 145 13.03 0.32 -15.45
N VAL A 146 12.83 1.03 -14.33
CA VAL A 146 11.94 2.19 -14.22
C VAL A 146 12.76 3.42 -13.80
N PRO A 147 13.15 4.30 -14.75
CA PRO A 147 13.96 5.48 -14.44
C PRO A 147 13.34 6.45 -13.44
N SER A 148 12.01 6.49 -13.36
CA SER A 148 11.27 7.34 -12.43
C SER A 148 11.09 6.73 -11.03
N LEU A 149 11.60 5.53 -10.79
CA LEU A 149 11.62 4.92 -9.46
C LEU A 149 12.97 5.20 -8.77
N THR A 150 12.89 5.65 -7.53
CA THR A 150 14.06 5.96 -6.68
C THR A 150 13.90 5.34 -5.29
N VAL A 151 15.01 5.16 -4.57
CA VAL A 151 14.98 4.83 -3.14
C VAL A 151 14.95 6.13 -2.34
N ASN A 152 13.94 6.31 -1.48
CA ASN A 152 13.84 7.50 -0.62
C ASN A 152 13.10 7.21 0.71
N ASP A 153 13.86 6.94 1.77
CA ASP A 153 13.31 6.62 3.10
C ASP A 153 12.55 7.77 3.75
N ALA A 154 12.98 9.02 3.53
CA ALA A 154 12.34 10.19 4.13
C ALA A 154 10.86 10.29 3.72
N THR A 155 10.55 9.87 2.49
CA THR A 155 9.18 9.87 1.97
C THR A 155 8.30 8.81 2.62
N HIS A 156 8.89 7.70 3.06
CA HIS A 156 8.14 6.61 3.71
C HIS A 156 8.03 6.80 5.22
N ALA A 157 9.00 7.47 5.85
CA ALA A 157 9.15 7.53 7.30
C ALA A 157 7.90 7.99 8.05
N ARG A 158 7.13 8.94 7.49
CA ARG A 158 5.92 9.49 8.11
C ARG A 158 4.70 9.53 7.18
N GLU A 159 4.81 8.95 5.99
CA GLU A 159 3.71 8.87 5.03
C GLU A 159 2.74 7.76 5.44
N HIS A 160 1.46 7.97 5.23
CA HIS A 160 0.38 7.11 5.71
C HIS A 160 -0.32 6.35 4.59
N ALA A 161 -0.33 6.89 3.37
CA ALA A 161 -1.14 6.38 2.27
C ALA A 161 -0.96 4.88 2.02
N VAL A 162 0.29 4.41 2.00
CA VAL A 162 0.63 2.99 1.87
C VAL A 162 0.36 2.23 3.18
N GLU A 163 0.79 2.78 4.32
CA GLU A 163 0.73 2.10 5.62
C GLU A 163 -0.68 1.66 5.98
N VAL A 164 -1.67 2.54 5.80
CA VAL A 164 -3.05 2.27 6.22
C VAL A 164 -3.70 1.15 5.41
N GLN A 165 -3.11 0.71 4.31
CA GLN A 165 -3.61 -0.41 3.51
C GLN A 165 -3.11 -1.76 4.03
N ILE A 166 -1.97 -1.77 4.72
CA ILE A 166 -1.30 -3.01 5.15
C ILE A 166 -2.13 -3.82 6.15
N PRO A 167 -2.78 -3.23 7.18
CA PRO A 167 -3.59 -4.02 8.11
C PRO A 167 -4.77 -4.73 7.43
N PHE A 168 -5.47 -4.06 6.50
CA PHE A 168 -6.51 -4.70 5.70
C PHE A 168 -5.97 -5.88 4.90
N LEU A 169 -4.84 -5.71 4.22
CA LEU A 169 -4.19 -6.77 3.45
C LEU A 169 -3.76 -7.96 4.34
N GLN A 170 -3.18 -7.70 5.51
CA GLN A 170 -2.85 -8.74 6.50
C GLN A 170 -4.11 -9.52 6.91
N ARG A 171 -5.22 -8.83 7.17
CA ARG A 171 -6.50 -9.47 7.53
C ARG A 171 -7.06 -10.31 6.38
N VAL A 172 -7.01 -9.82 5.16
CA VAL A 172 -7.70 -10.39 3.98
C VAL A 172 -6.91 -11.46 3.24
N LEU A 173 -5.58 -11.32 3.16
CA LEU A 173 -4.72 -12.27 2.44
C LEU A 173 -4.03 -13.25 3.39
N GLY A 174 -3.85 -12.87 4.65
CA GLY A 174 -3.28 -13.74 5.69
C GLY A 174 -1.77 -13.92 5.57
N ASP A 175 -1.29 -15.05 6.07
CA ASP A 175 0.13 -15.34 6.18
C ASP A 175 0.82 -15.52 4.83
N GLY A 176 2.12 -15.21 4.79
CA GLY A 176 2.93 -15.27 3.57
C GLY A 176 2.74 -14.10 2.61
N LEU A 177 2.00 -13.06 3.03
CA LEU A 177 1.95 -11.77 2.34
C LEU A 177 3.29 -11.04 2.41
N SER A 178 3.78 -10.56 1.27
CA SER A 178 4.78 -9.50 1.16
C SER A 178 4.19 -8.26 0.49
N VAL A 179 4.81 -7.10 0.70
CA VAL A 179 4.39 -5.83 0.09
C VAL A 179 5.47 -5.22 -0.77
N VAL A 180 5.07 -4.45 -1.79
CA VAL A 180 5.94 -3.54 -2.55
C VAL A 180 5.39 -2.12 -2.34
N PRO A 181 5.86 -1.40 -1.31
CA PRO A 181 5.37 -0.09 -0.94
C PRO A 181 5.97 1.01 -1.82
N LEU A 182 5.13 1.73 -2.55
CA LEU A 182 5.52 2.78 -3.48
C LEU A 182 4.79 4.08 -3.16
N ASN A 183 5.54 5.17 -3.03
CA ASN A 183 5.00 6.51 -2.86
C ASN A 183 5.09 7.26 -4.18
N ALA A 184 3.96 7.65 -4.76
CA ALA A 184 3.89 8.45 -5.99
C ALA A 184 3.83 9.94 -5.64
N GLY A 185 4.81 10.70 -6.09
CA GLY A 185 4.84 12.16 -6.02
C GLY A 185 4.41 12.79 -7.34
N ASP A 186 5.31 13.55 -7.95
CA ASP A 186 5.16 14.07 -9.33
C ASP A 186 5.40 12.95 -10.35
N ALA A 187 4.48 11.99 -10.41
CA ALA A 187 4.48 10.86 -11.32
C ALA A 187 3.28 10.91 -12.27
N SER A 188 3.52 10.61 -13.55
CA SER A 188 2.46 10.46 -14.54
C SER A 188 1.70 9.13 -14.35
N PRO A 189 0.43 9.06 -14.82
CA PRO A 189 -0.30 7.80 -14.85
C PRO A 189 0.43 6.69 -15.62
N ALA A 190 1.18 7.05 -16.67
CA ALA A 190 1.98 6.11 -17.45
C ALA A 190 3.08 5.47 -16.60
N GLU A 191 3.81 6.26 -15.81
CA GLU A 191 4.87 5.74 -14.91
C GLU A 191 4.30 4.84 -13.82
N CYS A 192 3.20 5.25 -13.19
CA CYS A 192 2.50 4.42 -12.21
C CYS A 192 1.99 3.10 -12.82
N SER A 193 1.36 3.15 -14.00
CA SER A 193 0.86 1.93 -14.66
C SER A 193 1.98 0.97 -15.09
N TYR A 194 3.14 1.50 -15.49
CA TYR A 194 4.28 0.67 -15.85
C TYR A 194 4.81 -0.12 -14.65
N LEU A 195 4.88 0.51 -13.47
CA LEU A 195 5.22 -0.17 -12.21
C LEU A 195 4.23 -1.26 -11.86
N VAL A 196 2.92 -1.02 -12.02
CA VAL A 196 1.86 -2.03 -11.80
C VAL A 196 2.08 -3.27 -12.66
N VAL A 197 2.37 -3.08 -13.96
CA VAL A 197 2.58 -4.19 -14.90
C VAL A 197 3.84 -4.98 -14.55
N LYS A 198 4.91 -4.31 -14.11
CA LYS A 198 6.21 -4.94 -13.84
C LYS A 198 6.29 -5.63 -12.48
N CYS A 199 5.61 -5.10 -11.46
CA CYS A 199 5.71 -5.62 -10.09
C CYS A 199 4.75 -6.79 -9.78
N GLY A 200 3.70 -6.98 -10.58
CA GLY A 200 2.78 -8.10 -10.45
C GLY A 200 1.69 -7.94 -9.37
N VAL A 201 0.80 -8.93 -9.32
CA VAL A 201 -0.64 -8.86 -8.97
C VAL A 201 -1.00 -8.31 -7.58
N CYS A 202 -2.14 -7.61 -7.53
CA CYS A 202 -2.76 -6.87 -6.42
C CYS A 202 -2.18 -5.47 -6.19
N CYS A 203 -2.64 -4.52 -7.01
CA CYS A 203 -2.38 -3.11 -6.80
C CYS A 203 -3.44 -2.46 -5.93
N VAL A 204 -3.00 -1.73 -4.91
CA VAL A 204 -3.85 -0.86 -4.09
C VAL A 204 -3.42 0.57 -4.36
N TRP A 205 -4.32 1.38 -4.91
CA TRP A 205 -4.12 2.80 -5.21
C TRP A 205 -4.96 3.67 -4.27
#